data_AF-A0ABD5VV91-F1
#
_entry.id   AF-A0ABD5VV91-F1
#
_cell.length_a   1.000
_cell.length_b   1.000
_cell.length_c   1.000
_cell.angle_alpha   90.00
_cell.angle_beta   90.00
_cell.angle_gamma   90.00
#
_symmetry.space_group_name_H-M   'P 1'
#
loop_
_entity.id
_entity.type
_entity.pdbx_description
1 polymer ?
#
loop_
_entity_poly.entity_id
_entity_poly.type
_entity_poly.pdbx_seq_one_letter_code
_entity_poly.pdbx_strand_id
1 'polypeptide(L)' 'MGNRNHLHVCQHCGLVQATASAIPPRACVVCDGLSFSRYEPIGDAVMAR' A
#
# COMPACT_ATOMS: atom_id res chain seq x y z
N MET A 1 -3.40 -13.42 16.69
CA MET A 1 -3.72 -13.38 15.25
C MET A 1 -3.48 -11.95 14.79
N GLY A 2 -2.37 -11.70 14.09
CA GLY A 2 -1.96 -10.35 13.70
C GLY A 2 -2.78 -9.86 12.51
N ASN A 3 -3.50 -8.76 12.70
CA ASN A 3 -4.19 -8.06 11.63
C ASN A 3 -3.13 -7.45 10.69
N ARG A 4 -2.77 -8.18 9.63
CA ARG A 4 -1.79 -7.72 8.64
C ARG A 4 -2.49 -6.67 7.77
N ASN A 5 -2.51 -5.43 8.24
CA ASN A 5 -2.94 -4.33 7.39
C ASN A 5 -1.96 -4.21 6.22
N HIS A 6 -2.50 -4.36 5.01
CA HIS A 6 -1.81 -4.08 3.77
C HIS A 6 -1.82 -2.57 3.53
N LEU A 7 -0.62 -2.03 3.37
CA LEU A 7 -0.41 -0.63 3.06
C LEU A 7 -0.42 -0.47 1.53
N HIS A 8 -1.20 0.50 1.05
CA HIS A 8 -1.27 0.86 -0.37
C HIS A 8 -0.92 2.35 -0.49
N VAL A 9 -0.04 2.69 -1.42
CA VAL A 9 0.36 4.08 -1.66
C VAL A 9 -0.24 4.56 -2.97
N CYS A 10 -0.98 5.67 -2.94
CA CYS A 10 -1.42 6.33 -4.16
C CYS A 10 -0.21 6.95 -4.87
N GLN A 11 0.06 6.55 -6.10
CA GLN A 11 1.20 7.08 -6.87
C GLN A 11 0.99 8.53 -7.34
N HIS A 12 -0.25 9.02 -7.34
CA HIS A 12 -0.56 10.37 -7.80
C HIS A 12 -0.24 11.44 -6.74
N CYS A 13 -0.66 11.20 -5.49
CA CYS A 13 -0.52 12.17 -4.40
C CYS A 13 0.29 11.65 -3.20
N GLY A 14 0.81 10.43 -3.25
CA GLY A 14 1.65 9.86 -2.18
C GLY A 14 0.88 9.42 -0.93
N LEU A 15 -0.46 9.47 -0.93
CA LEU A 15 -1.28 9.07 0.20
C LEU A 15 -1.06 7.59 0.55
N VAL A 16 -0.82 7.30 1.82
CA VAL A 16 -0.72 5.92 2.34
C VAL A 16 -2.06 5.53 2.96
N GLN A 17 -2.64 4.44 2.47
CA GLN A 17 -3.88 3.88 2.98
C GLN A 17 -3.65 2.46 3.51
N ALA A 18 -3.98 2.24 4.78
CA ALA A 18 -3.95 0.93 5.42
C ALA A 18 -5.29 0.23 5.22
N THR A 19 -5.27 -0.99 4.69
CA THR A 19 -6.47 -1.80 4.47
C THR A 19 -6.26 -3.23 4.95
N ALA A 20 -7.33 -3.93 5.31
CA ALA A 20 -7.24 -5.36 5.63
C ALA A 20 -7.05 -6.25 4.39
N SER A 21 -7.07 -5.69 3.17
CA SER A 21 -7.03 -6.42 1.90
C SER A 21 -5.72 -6.20 1.17
N ALA A 22 -5.14 -7.26 0.61
CA ALA A 22 -3.97 -7.18 -0.27
C ALA A 22 -4.25 -6.50 -1.62
N ILE A 23 -5.52 -6.25 -1.93
CA ILE A 23 -5.97 -5.60 -3.15
C ILE A 23 -6.07 -4.09 -2.87
N PRO A 24 -5.43 -3.23 -3.70
CA PRO A 24 -5.52 -1.79 -3.53
C PRO A 24 -6.96 -1.29 -3.74
N PRO A 25 -7.35 -0.19 -3.06
CA PRO A 25 -8.62 0.47 -3.32
C PRO A 25 -8.69 0.98 -4.77
N ARG A 26 -9.92 1.05 -5.32
CA ARG A 26 -10.12 1.45 -6.73
C ARG A 26 -9.78 2.92 -7.00
N ALA A 27 -9.93 3.78 -5.99
CA ALA A 27 -9.69 5.21 -6.11
C ALA A 27 -9.11 5.76 -4.82
N CYS A 28 -8.18 6.71 -4.96
CA CYS A 28 -7.67 7.51 -3.86
C CYS A 28 -8.64 8.65 -3.59
N VAL A 29 -9.41 8.54 -2.50
CA VAL A 29 -10.44 9.53 -2.14
C VAL A 29 -9.90 10.96 -1.93
N VAL A 30 -8.59 11.12 -1.77
CA VAL A 30 -7.96 12.43 -1.53
C VAL A 30 -7.63 13.15 -2.84
N CYS A 31 -7.32 12.41 -3.91
CA CYS A 31 -6.85 13.00 -5.16
C CYS A 31 -7.49 12.39 -6.41
N ASP A 32 -8.56 11.60 -6.24
CA ASP A 32 -9.26 10.81 -7.27
C ASP A 32 -8.33 9.99 -8.19
N GLY A 33 -7.11 9.69 -7.71
CA GLY A 33 -6.12 8.91 -8.44
C GLY A 33 -6.48 7.42 -8.45
N LEU A 34 -6.34 6.77 -9.61
CA LEU A 34 -6.64 5.34 -9.81
C LEU A 34 -5.41 4.43 -9.69
N SER A 35 -4.22 5.01 -9.47
CA SER A 35 -2.96 4.27 -9.43
C SER A 35 -2.48 4.09 -7.99
N PHE A 36 -2.49 2.85 -7.52
CA PHE A 36 -1.95 2.45 -6.22
C PHE A 36 -0.79 1.48 -6.39
N SER A 37 0.29 1.71 -5.67
CA SER A 37 1.37 0.76 -5.48
C SER A 37 1.13 -0.03 -4.21
N ARG A 38 1.34 -1.35 -4.27
CA ARG A 38 1.45 -2.15 -3.05
C ARG A 38 2.68 -1.66 -2.28
N TYR A 39 2.50 -1.29 -1.03
CA TYR A 39 3.62 -1.05 -0.14
C TYR A 39 4.00 -2.40 0.46
N GLU A 40 5.09 -2.97 -0.02
CA GLU A 40 5.71 -4.10 0.67
C GLU A 40 6.62 -3.51 1.73
N PRO A 41 6.27 -3.58 3.03
CA PRO A 41 7.23 -3.21 4.06
C PRO A 41 8.44 -4.12 3.86
N ILE A 42 9.61 -3.49 3.70
CA ILE A 42 10.89 -4.17 3.57
C ILE A 42 11.16 -4.83 4.94
N GLY A 43 10.54 -5.98 5.17
CA GLY A 43 10.74 -6.86 6.32
C GLY A 43 11.57 -8.09 5.97
N ASP A 44 11.69 -8.42 4.68
CA ASP A 44 12.37 -9.63 4.20
C ASP A 44 13.26 -9.38 2.95
N ALA A 45 13.57 -8.13 2.60
CA ALA A 45 14.39 -7.79 1.42
C ALA A 45 15.69 -7.04 1.74
N VAL A 46 16.31 -7.32 2.90
CA VAL A 46 17.74 -7.01 3.16
C VAL A 46 18.43 -8.23 3.77
N MET A 47 18.58 -9.28 2.97
CA MET A 47 19.73 -10.18 3.01
C MET A 47 20.11 -10.56 1.57
N ALA A 48 20.47 -9.57 0.77
CA ALA A 48 21.41 -9.78 -0.33
C ALA A 48 22.77 -9.30 0.18
N ARG A 49 23.60 -10.26 0.61
CA ARG A 49 25.05 -10.09 0.63
C ARG A 49 25.58 -10.27 -0.78
#